data_AF-K1Q8M1-F1
#
_entry.id   AF-K1Q8M1-F1
#
_cell.length_a   1.000
_cell.length_b   1.000
_cell.length_c   1.000
_cell.angle_alpha   90.00
_cell.angle_beta   90.00
_cell.angle_gamma   90.00
#
_symmetry.space_group_name_H-M   'P 1'
#
loop_
_entity.id
_entity.type
_entity.pdbx_description
1 polymer ?
#
loop_
_entity_poly.entity_id
_entity_poly.type
_entity_poly.pdbx_seq_one_letter_code
_entity_poly.pdbx_strand_id
1 'polypeptide(L)'
;MKKSIAEFYKGDLSQEPVSLAWNSLLIEFDCCGVDNYMDFMNATHWSKTYNGQTLKTPLSCCKGIEGEFPDIKYPADTTCATNPIDANSNWENGCFYAIKDFINKYSNLFIGIGGGVVINQIYCIIFAIIIYRNVKEGEKIVMWTISPTRHLGYKGMVINDEDGLGGDNNNIKSGSKI
;
A
#
# COMPACT_ATOMS: atom_id res chain seq x y z
N MET A 1 0.03 -12.94 -10.52
CA MET A 1 1.20 -12.05 -10.74
C MET A 1 1.58 -11.95 -12.21
N LYS A 2 1.77 -13.05 -12.96
CA LYS A 2 2.19 -13.02 -14.38
C LYS A 2 1.34 -12.14 -15.29
N LYS A 3 0.01 -12.14 -15.12
CA LYS A 3 -0.91 -11.26 -15.87
C LYS A 3 -0.56 -9.78 -15.74
N SER A 4 -0.06 -9.34 -14.58
CA SER A 4 0.31 -7.93 -14.39
C SER A 4 1.49 -7.51 -15.29
N ILE A 5 2.46 -8.42 -15.49
CA ILE A 5 3.55 -8.21 -16.44
C ILE A 5 3.00 -8.22 -17.86
N ALA A 6 2.17 -9.22 -18.20
CA ALA A 6 1.64 -9.39 -19.54
C ALA A 6 0.82 -8.17 -20.02
N GLU A 7 -0.04 -7.63 -19.15
CA GLU A 7 -1.05 -6.62 -19.51
C GLU A 7 -0.62 -5.17 -19.19
N PHE A 8 0.24 -4.94 -18.19
CA PHE A 8 0.50 -3.58 -17.68
C PHE A 8 1.97 -3.17 -17.65
N TYR A 9 2.90 -4.09 -17.88
CA TYR A 9 4.31 -3.74 -17.95
C TYR A 9 4.63 -3.02 -19.26
N LYS A 10 5.17 -1.80 -19.15
CA LYS A 10 5.53 -0.95 -20.29
C LYS A 10 7.04 -0.75 -20.45
N GLY A 11 7.86 -1.24 -19.52
CA GLY A 11 9.32 -1.20 -19.59
C GLY A 11 10.00 -0.35 -18.53
N ASP A 12 11.33 -0.31 -18.62
CA ASP A 12 12.25 0.28 -17.63
C ASP A 12 12.11 1.81 -17.47
N LEU A 13 11.73 2.51 -18.54
CA LEU A 13 11.61 3.98 -18.58
C LEU A 13 10.17 4.47 -18.38
N SER A 14 9.23 3.55 -18.17
CA SER A 14 7.83 3.88 -17.97
C SER A 14 7.61 4.47 -16.58
N GLN A 15 6.86 5.57 -16.51
CA GLN A 15 6.40 6.17 -15.24
C GLN A 15 5.08 5.53 -14.74
N GLU A 16 4.59 4.48 -15.39
CA GLU A 16 3.40 3.78 -14.92
C GLU A 16 3.68 3.05 -13.60
N PRO A 17 2.78 3.13 -12.61
CA PRO A 17 2.98 2.55 -11.29
C PRO A 17 3.33 1.06 -11.34
N VAL A 18 2.71 0.30 -12.25
CA VAL A 18 2.98 -1.14 -12.38
C VAL A 18 4.38 -1.41 -12.94
N SER A 19 4.83 -0.60 -13.89
CA SER A 19 6.18 -0.77 -14.46
C SER A 19 7.25 -0.38 -13.44
N LEU A 20 7.05 0.76 -12.74
CA LEU A 20 7.92 1.20 -11.65
C LEU A 20 8.00 0.14 -10.55
N ALA A 21 6.86 -0.38 -10.08
CA ALA A 21 6.83 -1.40 -9.05
C ALA A 21 7.57 -2.67 -9.48
N TRP A 22 7.37 -3.14 -10.71
CA TRP A 22 8.13 -4.27 -11.24
C TRP A 22 9.61 -3.95 -11.27
N ASN A 23 10.03 -2.85 -11.89
CA ASN A 23 11.44 -2.46 -11.97
C ASN A 23 12.09 -2.41 -10.57
N SER A 24 11.41 -1.86 -9.57
CA SER A 24 11.88 -1.86 -8.18
C SER A 24 12.04 -3.26 -7.62
N LEU A 25 11.07 -4.16 -7.83
CA LEU A 25 11.16 -5.53 -7.35
C LEU A 25 12.32 -6.30 -8.01
N LEU A 26 12.50 -6.14 -9.32
CA LEU A 26 13.56 -6.82 -10.07
C LEU A 26 14.95 -6.43 -9.53
N ILE A 27 15.13 -5.13 -9.26
CA ILE A 27 16.38 -4.56 -8.76
C ILE A 27 16.61 -4.93 -7.29
N GLU A 28 15.62 -4.71 -6.43
CA GLU A 28 15.76 -4.90 -4.96
C GLU A 28 16.00 -6.36 -4.59
N PHE A 29 15.35 -7.29 -5.28
CA PHE A 29 15.41 -8.71 -4.97
C PHE A 29 16.33 -9.51 -5.89
N ASP A 30 17.12 -8.84 -6.74
CA ASP A 30 18.05 -9.47 -7.68
C ASP A 30 17.38 -10.61 -8.48
N CYS A 31 16.27 -10.30 -9.12
CA CYS A 31 15.41 -11.29 -9.78
C CYS A 31 14.88 -10.78 -11.13
N CYS A 32 14.32 -11.68 -11.94
CA CYS A 32 13.75 -11.37 -13.25
C CYS A 32 12.44 -12.12 -13.49
N GLY A 33 11.33 -11.38 -13.58
CA GLY A 33 10.01 -11.93 -13.82
C GLY A 33 9.39 -12.58 -12.58
N VAL A 34 8.23 -13.23 -12.73
CA VAL A 34 7.59 -13.91 -11.60
C VAL A 34 8.31 -15.21 -11.31
N ASP A 35 8.45 -16.05 -12.33
CA ASP A 35 9.15 -17.33 -12.26
C ASP A 35 10.53 -17.25 -12.94
N ASN A 36 10.63 -16.50 -14.05
CA ASN A 36 11.86 -16.15 -14.75
C ASN A 36 11.58 -15.10 -15.85
N TYR A 37 12.61 -14.69 -16.59
CA TYR A 37 12.50 -13.69 -17.65
C TYR A 37 11.47 -14.00 -18.76
N MET A 38 11.13 -15.27 -19.01
CA MET A 38 10.16 -15.65 -20.05
C MET A 38 8.78 -15.06 -19.79
N ASP A 39 8.48 -14.66 -18.54
CA ASP A 39 7.23 -13.98 -18.22
C ASP A 39 7.05 -12.66 -18.98
N PHE A 40 8.16 -12.00 -19.37
CA PHE A 40 8.13 -10.80 -20.21
C PHE A 40 7.91 -11.09 -21.70
N MET A 41 7.99 -12.36 -22.13
CA MET A 41 7.69 -12.70 -23.52
C MET A 41 6.23 -12.43 -23.88
N ASN A 42 5.34 -12.52 -22.89
CA ASN A 42 3.91 -12.25 -23.01
C ASN A 42 3.53 -10.79 -22.72
N ALA A 43 4.50 -9.93 -22.38
CA ALA A 43 4.25 -8.49 -22.18
C ALA A 43 4.02 -7.81 -23.53
N THR A 44 2.74 -7.59 -23.86
CA THR A 44 2.34 -6.98 -25.15
C THR A 44 2.54 -5.48 -25.18
N HIS A 45 2.51 -4.84 -24.00
CA HIS A 45 2.65 -3.39 -23.84
C HIS A 45 4.10 -2.93 -23.62
N TRP A 46 5.04 -3.87 -23.50
CA TRP A 46 6.46 -3.56 -23.35
C TRP A 46 7.16 -3.55 -24.72
N SER A 47 7.79 -2.42 -25.05
CA SER A 47 8.67 -2.35 -26.21
C SER A 47 9.95 -3.13 -25.94
N LYS A 48 10.06 -4.31 -26.56
CA LYS A 48 11.28 -5.14 -26.51
C LYS A 48 12.43 -4.57 -27.33
N THR A 49 12.25 -3.45 -28.02
CA THR A 49 13.31 -2.81 -28.80
C THR A 49 13.88 -1.61 -28.05
N TYR A 50 15.20 -1.60 -27.88
CA TYR A 50 15.96 -0.51 -27.27
C TYR A 50 17.23 -0.26 -28.09
N ASN A 51 17.45 0.99 -28.53
CA ASN A 51 18.60 1.37 -29.38
C ASN A 51 18.83 0.44 -30.59
N GLY A 52 17.75 -0.04 -31.22
CA GLY A 52 17.81 -0.95 -32.38
C GLY A 52 18.13 -2.41 -32.05
N GLN A 53 18.28 -2.76 -30.77
CA GLN A 53 18.47 -4.13 -30.31
C GLN A 53 17.18 -4.69 -29.71
N THR A 54 16.97 -6.01 -29.86
CA THR A 54 15.85 -6.70 -29.23
C THR A 54 16.27 -7.23 -27.87
N LEU A 55 15.69 -6.68 -26.82
CA LEU A 55 15.82 -7.11 -25.44
C LEU A 55 15.03 -8.40 -25.22
N LYS A 56 15.65 -9.36 -24.54
CA LYS A 56 15.01 -10.58 -24.04
C LYS A 56 14.44 -10.37 -22.63
N THR A 57 15.07 -9.51 -21.86
CA THR A 57 14.68 -9.15 -20.48
C THR A 57 14.66 -7.63 -20.33
N PRO A 58 13.93 -7.07 -19.35
CA PRO A 58 14.10 -5.68 -18.97
C PRO A 58 15.51 -5.35 -18.50
N LEU A 59 15.93 -4.09 -18.67
CA LEU A 59 17.21 -3.62 -18.12
C LEU A 59 17.25 -3.71 -16.59
N SER A 60 16.09 -3.64 -15.94
CA SER A 60 15.94 -3.85 -14.49
C SER A 60 16.33 -5.27 -14.03
N CYS A 61 16.44 -6.25 -14.93
CA CYS A 61 16.94 -7.59 -14.60
C CYS A 61 18.48 -7.68 -14.63
N CYS A 62 19.17 -6.63 -15.06
CA CYS A 62 20.62 -6.61 -15.17
C CYS A 62 21.31 -6.41 -13.83
N LYS A 63 22.54 -6.93 -13.72
CA LYS A 63 23.41 -6.69 -12.57
C LYS A 63 24.19 -5.38 -12.74
N GLY A 64 24.64 -4.81 -11.63
CA GLY A 64 25.45 -3.58 -11.65
C GLY A 64 24.63 -2.33 -11.96
N ILE A 65 23.36 -2.33 -11.57
CA ILE A 65 22.53 -1.12 -11.58
C ILE A 65 23.00 -0.23 -10.43
N GLU A 66 23.23 1.05 -10.74
CA GLU A 66 23.71 2.04 -9.78
C GLU A 66 22.63 3.06 -9.44
N GLY A 67 22.69 3.64 -8.24
CA GLY A 67 21.74 4.64 -7.76
C GLY A 67 20.58 4.06 -6.95
N GLU A 68 19.77 4.95 -6.39
CA GLU A 68 18.57 4.61 -5.63
C GLU A 68 17.36 5.23 -6.34
N PHE A 69 16.18 4.60 -6.20
CA PHE A 69 14.95 5.16 -6.74
C PHE A 69 14.73 6.59 -6.20
N PRO A 70 14.39 7.57 -7.05
CA PRO A 70 14.04 7.45 -8.48
C PRO A 70 15.23 7.57 -9.47
N ASP A 71 16.42 7.92 -9.01
CA ASP A 71 17.60 8.23 -9.84
C ASP A 71 18.45 6.98 -10.14
N ILE A 72 17.83 6.00 -10.78
CA ILE A 72 18.47 4.74 -11.18
C ILE A 72 19.26 4.93 -12.48
N LYS A 73 20.47 4.39 -12.52
CA LYS A 73 21.30 4.32 -13.74
C LYS A 73 21.45 2.88 -14.16
N TYR A 74 20.84 2.56 -15.30
CA TYR A 74 21.05 1.29 -15.97
C TYR A 74 22.47 1.22 -16.56
N PRO A 75 23.03 0.00 -16.70
CA PRO A 75 24.30 -0.19 -17.37
C PRO A 75 24.28 0.39 -18.79
N ALA A 76 25.37 1.06 -19.18
CA ALA A 76 25.52 1.57 -20.54
C ALA A 76 25.58 0.41 -21.57
N ASP A 77 26.09 -0.75 -21.15
CA ASP A 77 26.07 -1.97 -21.94
C ASP A 77 24.76 -2.74 -21.73
N THR A 78 23.98 -2.84 -22.79
CA THR A 78 22.68 -3.53 -22.83
C THR A 78 22.80 -5.04 -23.07
N THR A 79 24.02 -5.59 -23.14
CA THR A 79 24.25 -7.02 -23.37
C THR A 79 23.57 -7.91 -22.35
N CYS A 80 23.43 -7.46 -21.11
CA CYS A 80 22.71 -8.16 -20.04
C CYS A 80 21.22 -8.41 -20.37
N ALA A 81 20.60 -7.51 -21.13
CA ALA A 81 19.20 -7.62 -21.51
C ALA A 81 19.02 -8.29 -22.89
N THR A 82 19.98 -8.17 -23.80
CA THR A 82 19.93 -8.82 -25.13
C THR A 82 20.43 -10.27 -25.11
N ASN A 83 21.47 -10.54 -24.33
CA ASN A 83 22.08 -11.85 -24.14
C ASN A 83 22.27 -12.14 -22.63
N PRO A 84 21.16 -12.39 -21.92
CA PRO A 84 21.20 -12.63 -20.49
C PRO A 84 21.94 -13.92 -20.17
N ILE A 85 22.88 -13.83 -19.23
CA ILE A 85 23.58 -14.95 -18.59
C ILE A 85 23.69 -14.69 -17.10
N ASP A 86 23.99 -15.72 -16.31
CA ASP A 86 24.06 -15.59 -14.84
C ASP A 86 25.15 -14.60 -14.38
N ALA A 87 26.18 -14.37 -15.19
CA ALA A 87 27.26 -13.44 -14.86
C ALA A 87 26.82 -11.96 -14.96
N ASN A 88 25.86 -11.62 -15.82
CA ASN A 88 25.49 -10.22 -16.12
C ASN A 88 24.04 -9.86 -15.75
N SER A 89 23.20 -10.84 -15.42
CA SER A 89 21.78 -10.64 -15.18
C SER A 89 21.22 -11.68 -14.21
N ASN A 90 20.04 -11.40 -13.67
CA ASN A 90 19.29 -12.31 -12.80
C ASN A 90 18.17 -13.05 -13.57
N TRP A 91 18.41 -13.35 -14.85
CA TRP A 91 17.39 -13.76 -15.82
C TRP A 91 16.61 -15.05 -15.49
N GLU A 92 17.24 -16.06 -14.88
CA GLU A 92 16.54 -17.29 -14.44
C GLU A 92 15.94 -17.19 -13.04
N ASN A 93 16.32 -16.19 -12.24
CA ASN A 93 15.87 -16.10 -10.85
C ASN A 93 14.49 -15.43 -10.77
N GLY A 94 13.43 -16.19 -10.50
CA GLY A 94 12.08 -15.65 -10.36
C GLY A 94 11.88 -14.83 -9.08
N CYS A 95 11.26 -13.65 -9.20
CA CYS A 95 11.00 -12.78 -8.04
C CYS A 95 10.06 -13.38 -7.02
N PHE A 96 9.15 -14.28 -7.42
CA PHE A 96 8.29 -14.97 -6.47
C PHE A 96 9.11 -15.77 -5.46
N TYR A 97 10.14 -16.48 -5.94
CA TYR A 97 11.03 -17.27 -5.11
C TYR A 97 11.97 -16.37 -4.29
N ALA A 98 12.57 -15.36 -4.91
CA ALA A 98 13.45 -14.42 -4.22
C ALA A 98 12.76 -13.70 -3.04
N ILE A 99 11.53 -13.20 -3.26
CA ILE A 99 10.74 -12.54 -2.20
C ILE A 99 10.35 -13.54 -1.12
N LYS A 100 9.93 -14.76 -1.50
CA LYS A 100 9.59 -15.81 -0.54
C LYS A 100 10.79 -16.15 0.35
N ASP A 101 11.96 -16.26 -0.23
CA ASP A 101 13.20 -16.57 0.51
C ASP A 101 13.60 -15.40 1.41
N PHE A 102 13.44 -14.15 0.95
CA PHE A 102 13.61 -12.97 1.80
C PHE A 102 12.67 -12.99 3.01
N ILE A 103 11.38 -13.25 2.80
CA ILE A 103 10.39 -13.33 3.89
C ILE A 103 10.74 -14.46 4.86
N ASN A 104 11.11 -15.63 4.35
CA ASN A 104 11.49 -16.76 5.21
C ASN A 104 12.73 -16.44 6.04
N LYS A 105 13.74 -15.80 5.43
CA LYS A 105 14.98 -15.39 6.09
C LYS A 105 14.73 -14.38 7.21
N TYR A 106 13.83 -13.42 7.01
CA TYR A 106 13.51 -12.37 7.98
C TYR A 106 12.19 -12.61 8.74
N SER A 107 11.66 -13.83 8.69
CA SER A 107 10.35 -14.18 9.27
C SER A 107 10.25 -13.84 10.76
N ASN A 108 11.31 -14.10 11.53
CA ASN A 108 11.39 -13.74 12.95
C ASN A 108 11.28 -12.22 13.18
N LEU A 109 11.91 -11.42 12.31
CA LEU A 109 11.83 -9.96 12.38
C LEU A 109 10.41 -9.47 12.08
N PHE A 110 9.77 -10.01 11.04
CA PHE A 110 8.39 -9.68 10.69
C PHE A 110 7.40 -10.05 11.80
N ILE A 111 7.56 -11.21 12.42
CA ILE A 111 6.74 -11.63 13.58
C ILE A 111 6.95 -10.65 14.74
N GLY A 112 8.19 -10.24 15.02
CA GLY A 112 8.50 -9.26 16.05
C GLY A 112 7.85 -7.90 15.81
N ILE A 113 7.98 -7.36 14.59
CA ILE A 113 7.33 -6.10 14.18
C ILE A 113 5.81 -6.22 14.29
N GLY A 114 5.24 -7.31 13.77
CA GLY A 114 3.80 -7.58 13.83
C GLY A 114 3.28 -7.63 15.27
N GLY A 115 3.99 -8.31 16.17
CA GLY A 115 3.66 -8.33 17.59
C GLY A 115 3.71 -6.93 18.23
N GLY A 116 4.73 -6.14 17.89
CA GLY A 116 4.86 -4.76 18.35
C GLY A 116 3.69 -3.87 17.92
N VAL A 117 3.23 -4.01 16.67
CA VAL A 117 2.06 -3.28 16.15
C VAL A 117 0.78 -3.66 16.91
N VAL A 118 0.57 -4.95 17.18
CA VAL A 118 -0.61 -5.41 17.95
C VAL A 118 -0.60 -4.84 19.37
N ILE A 119 0.56 -4.84 20.03
CA ILE A 119 0.72 -4.26 21.36
C ILE A 119 0.47 -2.74 21.32
N ASN A 120 1.02 -2.03 20.33
CA ASN A 120 0.79 -0.60 20.13
C ASN A 120 -0.70 -0.29 19.95
N GLN A 121 -1.41 -1.09 19.16
CA GLN A 121 -2.86 -0.96 18.94
C GLN A 121 -3.65 -1.08 20.26
N ILE A 122 -3.28 -2.01 21.14
CA ILE A 122 -3.91 -2.16 22.46
C ILE A 122 -3.68 -0.90 23.30
N TYR A 123 -2.46 -0.35 23.31
CA TYR A 123 -2.18 0.91 24.01
C TYR A 123 -3.02 2.07 23.48
N CYS A 124 -3.17 2.20 22.15
CA CYS A 124 -4.02 3.23 21.55
C CYS A 124 -5.48 3.12 22.02
N ILE A 125 -6.03 1.91 22.10
CA ILE A 125 -7.40 1.66 22.59
C ILE A 125 -7.54 2.06 24.07
N ILE A 126 -6.56 1.71 24.90
CA ILE A 126 -6.56 2.06 26.34
C ILE A 126 -6.54 3.58 26.51
N PHE A 127 -5.65 4.29 25.79
CA PHE A 127 -5.58 5.75 25.86
C PHE A 127 -6.88 6.41 25.39
N ALA A 128 -7.49 5.91 24.31
CA ALA A 128 -8.78 6.41 23.84
C ALA A 128 -9.88 6.28 24.90
N ILE A 129 -9.95 5.13 25.61
CA ILE A 129 -10.90 4.93 26.69
C ILE A 129 -10.66 5.91 27.86
N ILE A 130 -9.41 6.12 28.24
CA ILE A 130 -9.04 7.05 29.32
C ILE A 130 -9.47 8.49 28.96
N ILE A 131 -9.14 8.94 27.74
CA ILE A 131 -9.51 10.28 27.27
C ILE A 131 -11.03 10.44 27.21
N TYR A 132 -11.75 9.47 26.64
CA TYR A 132 -13.21 9.51 26.55
C TYR A 132 -13.87 9.65 27.93
N ARG A 133 -13.37 8.91 28.93
CA ARG A 133 -13.88 9.02 30.30
C ARG A 133 -13.64 10.40 30.91
N ASN A 134 -12.44 10.96 30.73
CA ASN A 134 -12.10 12.28 31.25
C ASN A 134 -12.94 13.40 30.62
N VAL A 135 -13.20 13.34 29.30
CA VAL A 135 -14.06 14.32 28.61
C VAL A 135 -15.50 14.22 29.10
N LYS A 136 -16.06 13.02 29.23
CA LYS A 136 -17.41 12.82 29.74
C LYS A 136 -17.60 13.32 31.17
N GLU A 137 -16.59 13.17 32.02
CA GLU A 137 -16.62 13.71 33.39
C GLU A 137 -16.52 15.24 33.39
N GLY A 138 -15.69 15.83 32.51
CA GLY A 138 -15.62 17.26 32.27
C GLY A 138 -16.97 17.87 31.82
N GLU A 139 -17.63 17.26 30.83
CA GLU A 139 -18.97 17.69 30.37
C GLU A 139 -20.02 17.65 31.49
N LYS A 140 -19.98 16.61 32.33
CA LYS A 140 -20.88 16.53 33.49
C LYS A 140 -20.63 17.69 34.46
N ILE A 141 -19.38 17.98 34.81
CA ILE A 141 -19.04 19.06 35.75
C ILE A 141 -19.48 20.43 35.18
N VAL A 142 -19.25 20.69 33.90
CA VAL A 142 -19.69 21.91 33.22
C VAL A 142 -21.22 22.07 33.28
N MET A 143 -21.99 20.98 33.17
CA MET A 143 -23.45 21.03 33.38
C MET A 143 -23.86 21.35 34.82
N TRP A 144 -23.11 20.88 35.84
CA TRP A 144 -23.41 21.16 37.25
C TRP A 144 -22.98 22.57 37.69
N THR A 145 -21.95 23.16 37.07
CA THR A 145 -21.44 24.50 37.46
C THR A 145 -22.10 25.65 36.72
N ILE A 146 -22.62 25.44 35.50
CA ILE A 146 -23.27 26.50 34.70
C ILE A 146 -24.79 26.60 34.97
N SER A 147 -25.40 25.68 35.73
CA SER A 147 -26.85 25.71 35.98
C SER A 147 -27.22 26.02 37.43
N PRO A 148 -27.44 27.31 37.76
CA PRO A 148 -28.40 27.71 38.78
C PRO A 148 -29.78 28.03 38.19
N THR A 149 -30.04 27.95 36.88
CA THR A 149 -31.39 28.29 36.38
C THR A 149 -31.75 27.70 35.02
N ARG A 150 -32.92 27.03 35.04
CA ARG A 150 -33.85 26.71 33.94
C ARG A 150 -33.48 25.55 33.00
N HIS A 151 -34.35 24.55 33.09
CA HIS A 151 -34.89 23.77 31.98
C HIS A 151 -34.76 24.49 30.64
N LEU A 152 -33.91 23.97 29.74
CA LEU A 152 -34.15 23.89 28.29
C LEU A 152 -32.97 23.14 27.63
N GLY A 153 -33.26 21.90 27.27
CA GLY A 153 -32.67 21.10 26.19
C GLY A 153 -31.23 21.34 25.78
N TYR A 154 -30.29 20.64 26.40
CA TYR A 154 -29.12 20.17 25.67
C TYR A 154 -29.53 18.92 24.90
N LYS A 155 -29.95 19.10 23.65
CA LYS A 155 -30.14 18.01 22.69
C LYS A 155 -28.74 17.53 22.35
N GLY A 156 -28.28 16.48 23.03
CA GLY A 156 -27.03 15.81 22.72
C GLY A 156 -27.00 15.48 21.23
N MET A 157 -25.90 15.83 20.57
CA MET A 157 -25.58 15.33 19.25
C MET A 157 -25.32 13.83 19.40
N VAL A 158 -26.37 13.04 19.21
CA VAL A 158 -26.24 11.60 19.04
C VAL A 158 -25.58 11.42 17.68
N ILE A 159 -24.32 10.98 17.69
CA ILE A 159 -23.69 10.35 16.54
C ILE A 159 -24.44 9.03 16.39
N ASN A 160 -25.50 9.05 15.58
CA ASN A 160 -26.20 7.84 15.18
C ASN A 160 -25.29 7.10 14.19
N ASP A 161 -24.89 5.89 14.56
CA ASP A 161 -24.59 4.85 13.59
C ASP A 161 -25.89 4.61 12.79
N GLU A 162 -25.99 5.16 11.58
CA GLU A 162 -27.05 4.81 10.63
C GLU A 162 -26.53 3.80 9.62
N ASP A 163 -26.51 2.53 10.03
CA ASP A 163 -26.80 1.42 9.12
C ASP A 163 -28.27 1.04 9.31
N GLY A 164 -29.09 1.21 8.26
CA GLY A 164 -30.23 0.33 8.02
C GLY A 164 -31.65 0.87 8.26
N LEU A 165 -32.29 1.22 7.14
CA LEU A 165 -33.66 0.82 6.75
C LEU A 165 -34.88 1.29 7.57
N GLY A 166 -35.58 2.28 7.01
CA GLY A 166 -37.01 2.16 6.67
C GLY A 166 -38.06 2.58 7.70
N GLY A 167 -39.00 3.43 7.26
CA GLY A 167 -40.40 3.40 7.76
C GLY A 167 -40.98 4.69 8.35
N ASP A 168 -41.68 5.44 7.50
CA ASP A 168 -42.95 6.17 7.73
C ASP A 168 -43.12 7.27 8.81
N ASN A 169 -43.23 8.50 8.29
CA ASN A 169 -44.44 9.35 8.28
C ASN A 169 -45.32 9.46 9.54
N ASN A 170 -45.37 10.65 10.17
CA ASN A 170 -46.50 11.60 10.11
C ASN A 170 -46.56 12.60 11.29
N ASN A 171 -46.72 13.89 10.93
CA ASN A 171 -47.54 14.99 11.52
C ASN A 171 -47.64 15.13 13.07
N ILE A 172 -47.61 16.33 13.68
CA ILE A 172 -48.61 17.40 13.58
C ILE A 172 -48.03 18.72 14.11
N LYS A 173 -48.47 19.81 13.48
CA LYS A 173 -48.10 21.23 13.61
C LYS A 173 -48.38 21.88 14.98
N SER A 174 -47.45 22.77 15.34
CA SER A 174 -47.57 24.17 15.82
C SER A 174 -48.92 24.66 16.38
N GLY A 175 -48.86 25.22 17.58
CA GLY A 175 -49.86 26.13 18.17
C GLY A 175 -49.17 27.35 18.80
N SER A 176 -49.60 28.55 18.38
CA SER A 176 -49.03 29.87 18.64
C SER A 176 -49.69 30.62 19.81
N LYS A 177 -48.91 31.44 20.53
CA LYS A 177 -49.21 32.77 21.13
C LYS A 177 -47.94 33.20 21.91
N ILE A 178 -47.31 34.35 21.72
CA ILE A 178 -47.72 35.68 21.24
C ILE A 178 -46.69 36.15 20.19
#